data_AF-A0A971HUW1-F1
#
_entry.id   AF-A0A971HUW1-F1
#
_cell.length_a   1.000
_cell.length_b   1.000
_cell.length_c   1.000
_cell.angle_alpha   90.00
_cell.angle_beta   90.00
_cell.angle_gamma   90.00
#
_symmetry.space_group_name_H-M   'P 1'
#
loop_
_entity.id
_entity.type
_entity.pdbx_description
1 polymer ?
#
loop_
_entity_poly.entity_id
_entity_poly.type
_entity_poly.pdbx_seq_one_letter_code
_entity_poly.pdbx_strand_id
1 'polypeptide(L)'
;MSESNDLIKKIKLAADKNLDKYVVKALNASAEHGTFGMEIVDRLHDKLPRTSCGNCGKCCNSVSIYSLEYHRIMREIMATWQPERIRRLVSSIMDIESRKATADNEKRLRCTFRDEHTRMCLIHPVRPFPCRIFGLLKENGLRECENVNDLAFPAQTVTQDYLIDLQIKLPENSEAFEPYPKRGKIHFFPFEFWFFRYVFSPERALQIYRDVLVPISTPLTKMWETNQPLPKLEPADYEL
;
A
#
# COMPACT_ATOMS: atom_id res chain seq x y z
N MET A 1 -17.69 -22.23 4.73
CA MET A 1 -16.49 -21.56 4.18
C MET A 1 -16.89 -20.12 3.90
N SER A 2 -16.24 -19.12 4.51
CA SER A 2 -16.64 -17.71 4.34
C SER A 2 -16.46 -17.23 2.89
N GLU A 3 -17.32 -16.32 2.44
CA GLU A 3 -17.30 -15.73 1.08
C GLU A 3 -15.92 -15.15 0.71
N SER A 4 -15.22 -14.56 1.68
CA SER A 4 -13.84 -14.07 1.50
C SER A 4 -12.86 -15.16 1.04
N ASN A 5 -13.00 -16.40 1.53
CA ASN A 5 -12.11 -17.49 1.15
C ASN A 5 -12.38 -17.98 -0.28
N ASP A 6 -13.61 -17.87 -0.76
CA ASP A 6 -13.95 -18.18 -2.16
C ASP A 6 -13.37 -17.11 -3.10
N LEU A 7 -13.50 -15.84 -2.72
CA LEU A 7 -12.94 -14.73 -3.50
C LEU A 7 -11.40 -14.80 -3.61
N ILE A 8 -10.69 -15.12 -2.52
CA ILE A 8 -9.23 -15.32 -2.54
C ILE A 8 -8.84 -16.44 -3.51
N LYS A 9 -9.55 -17.57 -3.49
CA LYS A 9 -9.31 -18.68 -4.42
C LYS A 9 -9.54 -18.27 -5.87
N LYS A 10 -10.61 -17.52 -6.15
CA LYS A 10 -10.91 -16.97 -7.48
C LYS A 10 -9.81 -16.02 -7.97
N ILE A 11 -9.29 -15.15 -7.09
CA ILE A 11 -8.16 -14.26 -7.41
C ILE A 11 -6.93 -15.07 -7.80
N LYS A 12 -6.56 -16.08 -7.00
CA LYS A 12 -5.42 -16.95 -7.27
C LYS A 12 -5.55 -17.71 -8.60
N LEU A 13 -6.69 -18.37 -8.82
CA LEU A 13 -6.99 -19.07 -10.08
C LEU A 13 -6.96 -18.15 -11.30
N ALA A 14 -7.45 -16.91 -11.15
CA ALA A 14 -7.40 -15.92 -12.21
C ALA A 14 -5.97 -15.45 -12.50
N ALA A 15 -5.11 -15.35 -11.48
CA ALA A 15 -3.69 -15.05 -11.60
C ALA A 15 -2.95 -16.10 -12.41
N ASP A 16 -3.12 -17.38 -12.05
CA ASP A 16 -2.43 -18.51 -12.68
C ASP A 16 -2.70 -18.58 -14.19
N LYS A 17 -3.90 -18.17 -14.62
CA LYS A 17 -4.32 -18.16 -16.03
C LYS A 17 -3.94 -16.89 -16.80
N ASN A 18 -3.78 -15.75 -16.13
CA ASN A 18 -3.70 -14.43 -16.78
C ASN A 18 -2.49 -13.60 -16.35
N LEU A 19 -1.48 -14.22 -15.74
CA LEU A 19 -0.34 -13.52 -15.14
C LEU A 19 0.31 -12.51 -16.08
N ASP A 20 0.63 -12.92 -17.31
CA ASP A 20 1.27 -12.04 -18.29
C ASP A 20 0.39 -10.84 -18.66
N LYS A 21 -0.92 -11.05 -18.81
CA LYS A 21 -1.88 -9.97 -19.07
C LYS A 21 -1.94 -8.99 -17.90
N TYR A 22 -1.87 -9.48 -16.66
CA TYR A 22 -1.88 -8.63 -15.47
C TYR A 22 -0.59 -7.84 -15.32
N VAL A 23 0.55 -8.45 -15.66
CA VAL A 23 1.84 -7.75 -15.75
C VAL A 23 1.73 -6.60 -16.75
N VAL A 24 1.29 -6.86 -17.98
CA VAL A 24 1.14 -5.82 -19.01
C VAL A 24 0.22 -4.69 -18.53
N LYS A 25 -0.95 -5.00 -17.97
CA LYS A 25 -1.87 -3.99 -17.44
C LYS A 25 -1.25 -3.14 -16.34
N ALA A 26 -0.57 -3.77 -15.37
CA ALA A 26 0.04 -3.07 -14.24
C ALA A 26 1.15 -2.10 -14.70
N LEU A 27 1.93 -2.49 -15.71
CA LEU A 27 2.97 -1.63 -16.30
C LEU A 27 2.37 -0.49 -17.13
N ASN A 28 1.38 -0.79 -17.98
CA ASN A 28 0.73 0.20 -18.84
C ASN A 28 0.00 1.28 -18.03
N ALA A 29 -0.62 0.92 -16.91
CA ALA A 29 -1.33 1.87 -16.06
C ALA A 29 -0.48 3.09 -15.65
N SER A 30 0.80 2.87 -15.34
CA SER A 30 1.68 3.96 -14.95
C SER A 30 2.24 4.73 -16.14
N ALA A 31 2.36 4.08 -17.29
CA ALA A 31 2.70 4.75 -18.54
C ALA A 31 1.56 5.70 -18.97
N GLU A 32 0.31 5.22 -18.93
CA GLU A 32 -0.91 5.96 -19.29
C GLU A 32 -1.18 7.14 -18.35
N HIS A 33 -0.92 6.99 -17.04
CA HIS A 33 -1.01 8.11 -16.09
C HIS A 33 -0.07 9.28 -16.44
N GLY A 34 1.02 9.01 -17.16
CA GLY A 34 2.03 10.03 -17.46
C GLY A 34 2.88 10.41 -16.25
N THR A 35 3.61 11.51 -16.36
CA THR A 35 4.55 11.99 -15.32
C THR A 35 3.94 13.03 -14.38
N PHE A 36 2.69 13.45 -14.64
CA PHE A 36 2.02 14.48 -13.86
C PHE A 36 1.92 14.07 -12.38
N GLY A 37 2.32 14.98 -11.49
CA GLY A 37 2.36 14.78 -10.05
C GLY A 37 3.53 13.95 -9.50
N MET A 38 4.29 13.22 -10.33
CA MET A 38 5.41 12.39 -9.84
C MET A 38 6.50 13.22 -9.13
N GLU A 39 6.85 14.37 -9.71
CA GLU A 39 7.83 15.29 -9.14
C GLU A 39 7.38 15.87 -7.79
N ILE A 40 6.07 15.96 -7.55
CA ILE A 40 5.51 16.42 -6.29
C ILE A 40 5.82 15.37 -5.20
N VAL A 41 5.65 14.08 -5.51
CA VAL A 41 5.99 12.99 -4.56
C VAL A 41 7.46 13.06 -4.17
N ASP A 42 8.36 13.16 -5.16
CA ASP A 42 9.80 13.28 -4.92
C ASP A 42 10.15 14.47 -4.04
N ARG A 43 9.66 15.66 -4.42
CA ARG A 43 9.92 16.90 -3.68
C ARG A 43 9.40 16.85 -2.25
N LEU A 44 8.24 16.21 -2.02
CA LEU A 44 7.69 16.07 -0.67
C LEU A 44 8.42 15.02 0.15
N HIS A 45 8.86 13.91 -0.47
CA HIS A 45 9.70 12.90 0.18
C HIS A 45 11.08 13.46 0.57
N ASP A 46 11.68 14.31 -0.25
CA ASP A 46 12.98 14.93 0.00
C ASP A 46 12.98 15.92 1.18
N LYS A 47 11.80 16.39 1.58
CA LYS A 47 11.64 17.23 2.78
C LYS A 47 11.70 16.43 4.09
N LEU A 48 11.50 15.12 4.04
CA LEU A 48 11.58 14.28 5.23
C LEU A 48 13.05 14.04 5.62
N PRO A 49 13.35 13.93 6.93
CA PRO A 49 14.67 13.51 7.39
C PRO A 49 15.07 12.17 6.76
N ARG A 50 16.34 12.06 6.35
CA ARG A 50 16.87 10.83 5.77
C ARG A 50 17.22 9.85 6.88
N THR A 51 16.80 8.60 6.73
CA THR A 51 16.98 7.55 7.73
C THR A 51 17.59 6.27 7.14
N SER A 52 18.25 5.51 7.99
CA SER A 52 18.68 4.12 7.76
C SER A 52 17.70 3.16 8.42
N CYS A 53 17.41 2.02 7.77
CA CYS A 53 16.55 0.97 8.32
C CYS A 53 17.37 -0.29 8.58
N GLY A 54 17.32 -0.84 9.79
CA GLY A 54 17.97 -2.09 10.17
C GLY A 54 17.35 -3.36 9.55
N ASN A 55 16.38 -3.22 8.64
CA ASN A 55 15.75 -4.32 7.90
C ASN A 55 15.14 -5.44 8.77
N CYS A 56 14.72 -5.15 10.01
CA CYS A 56 14.17 -6.16 10.93
C CYS A 56 12.81 -6.75 10.49
N GLY A 57 12.06 -6.04 9.64
CA GLY A 57 10.80 -6.52 9.07
C GLY A 57 9.56 -6.28 9.92
N LYS A 58 9.69 -5.77 11.15
CA LYS A 58 8.58 -5.53 12.08
C LYS A 58 7.50 -4.60 11.50
N CYS A 59 7.91 -3.56 10.77
CA CYS A 59 7.00 -2.59 10.15
C CYS A 59 6.61 -2.94 8.69
N CYS A 60 7.13 -4.03 8.12
CA CYS A 60 6.92 -4.40 6.71
C CYS A 60 5.55 -5.05 6.47
N ASN A 61 4.49 -4.26 6.59
CA ASN A 61 3.11 -4.65 6.28
C ASN A 61 2.62 -3.95 5.00
N SER A 62 1.51 -4.40 4.46
CA SER A 62 0.82 -3.65 3.41
C SER A 62 0.21 -2.38 4.00
N VAL A 63 0.92 -1.27 3.81
CA VAL A 63 0.53 0.06 4.26
C VAL A 63 -0.31 0.76 3.19
N SER A 64 -1.22 1.63 3.62
CA SER A 64 -2.02 2.44 2.71
C SER A 64 -1.21 3.59 2.13
N ILE A 65 -1.19 3.72 0.81
CA ILE A 65 -0.46 4.71 0.04
C ILE A 65 -1.42 5.49 -0.86
N TYR A 66 -0.98 6.63 -1.38
CA TYR A 66 -1.73 7.35 -2.41
C TYR A 66 -1.52 6.73 -3.80
N SER A 67 -2.46 6.91 -4.73
CA SER A 67 -2.32 6.44 -6.13
C SER A 67 -1.08 7.02 -6.81
N LEU A 68 -0.73 8.26 -6.49
CA LEU A 68 0.47 8.90 -7.01
C LEU A 68 1.76 8.17 -6.57
N GLU A 69 1.77 7.66 -5.33
CA GLU A 69 2.87 6.84 -4.82
C GLU A 69 2.90 5.44 -5.47
N TYR A 70 1.73 4.86 -5.76
CA TYR A 70 1.65 3.62 -6.53
C TYR A 70 2.34 3.78 -7.89
N HIS A 71 1.98 4.81 -8.66
CA HIS A 71 2.58 5.05 -9.96
C HIS A 71 4.07 5.31 -9.89
N ARG A 72 4.50 6.05 -8.87
CA ARG A 72 5.92 6.30 -8.63
C ARG A 72 6.69 5.00 -8.38
N ILE A 73 6.17 4.12 -7.52
CA ILE A 73 6.74 2.80 -7.24
C ILE A 73 6.81 1.95 -8.51
N MET A 74 5.71 1.91 -9.28
CA MET A 74 5.65 1.13 -10.52
C MET A 74 6.62 1.64 -11.59
N ARG A 75 6.83 2.95 -11.68
CA ARG A 75 7.83 3.54 -12.59
C ARG A 75 9.25 3.14 -12.22
N GLU A 76 9.60 3.16 -10.93
CA GLU A 76 10.90 2.67 -10.46
C GLU A 76 11.10 1.19 -10.82
N ILE A 77 10.08 0.37 -10.59
CA ILE A 77 10.11 -1.06 -10.92
C ILE A 77 10.31 -1.27 -12.42
N MET A 78 9.58 -0.55 -13.27
CA MET A 78 9.75 -0.61 -14.72
C MET A 78 11.15 -0.20 -15.18
N ALA A 79 11.74 0.81 -14.53
CA ALA A 79 13.04 1.33 -14.92
C ALA A 79 14.21 0.44 -14.45
N THR A 80 14.05 -0.29 -13.34
CA THR A 80 15.18 -0.93 -12.65
C THR A 80 15.08 -2.44 -12.50
N TRP A 81 13.91 -3.05 -12.67
CA TRP A 81 13.71 -4.49 -12.44
C TRP A 81 13.67 -5.28 -13.74
N GLN A 82 14.23 -6.49 -13.68
CA GLN A 82 14.13 -7.46 -14.76
C GLN A 82 12.70 -8.02 -14.88
N PRO A 83 12.21 -8.36 -16.09
CA PRO A 83 10.85 -8.84 -16.33
C PRO A 83 10.42 -10.01 -15.43
N GLU A 84 11.31 -10.96 -15.17
CA GLU A 84 11.03 -12.13 -14.32
C GLU A 84 10.75 -11.72 -12.87
N ARG A 85 11.42 -10.67 -12.39
CA ARG A 85 11.19 -10.12 -11.05
C ARG A 85 9.84 -9.41 -10.97
N ILE A 86 9.43 -8.72 -12.03
CA ILE A 86 8.10 -8.10 -12.14
C ILE A 86 7.01 -9.18 -12.14
N ARG A 87 7.20 -10.27 -12.89
CA ARG A 87 6.28 -11.43 -12.86
C ARG A 87 6.13 -12.01 -11.46
N ARG A 88 7.24 -12.20 -10.73
CA ARG A 88 7.22 -12.67 -9.33
C ARG A 88 6.49 -11.69 -8.40
N LEU A 89 6.67 -10.38 -8.59
CA LEU A 89 5.92 -9.37 -7.84
C LEU A 89 4.42 -9.51 -8.07
N VAL A 90 3.97 -9.58 -9.33
CA VAL A 90 2.55 -9.76 -9.64
C VAL A 90 2.01 -11.04 -9.03
N SER A 91 2.74 -12.15 -9.16
CA SER A 91 2.37 -13.41 -8.51
C SER A 91 2.25 -13.28 -6.99
N SER A 92 3.18 -12.56 -6.35
CA SER A 92 3.17 -12.31 -4.90
C SER A 92 1.95 -11.46 -4.48
N ILE A 93 1.62 -10.41 -5.24
CA ILE A 93 0.45 -9.57 -4.98
C ILE A 93 -0.83 -10.42 -5.00
N MET A 94 -0.94 -11.32 -5.97
CA MET A 94 -2.10 -12.19 -6.16
C MET A 94 -2.19 -13.31 -5.11
N ASP A 95 -1.06 -13.77 -4.56
CA ASP A 95 -1.03 -14.76 -3.48
C ASP A 95 -1.24 -14.11 -2.09
N ILE A 96 -2.44 -13.55 -1.89
CA ILE A 96 -2.86 -12.94 -0.63
C ILE A 96 -2.74 -13.92 0.53
N GLU A 97 -3.08 -15.19 0.31
CA GLU A 97 -3.12 -16.22 1.35
C GLU A 97 -1.74 -16.45 1.97
N SER A 98 -0.71 -16.64 1.14
CA SER A 98 0.67 -16.83 1.61
C SER A 98 1.22 -15.65 2.43
N ARG A 99 0.69 -14.44 2.18
CA ARG A 99 1.15 -13.21 2.82
C ARG A 99 0.38 -12.86 4.09
N LYS A 100 -0.68 -13.60 4.43
CA LYS A 100 -1.39 -13.41 5.70
C LYS A 100 -0.47 -13.77 6.85
N ALA A 101 -0.42 -12.89 7.85
CA ALA A 101 0.34 -13.10 9.06
C ALA A 101 -0.45 -12.64 10.28
N THR A 102 -0.07 -13.18 11.43
CA THR A 102 -0.54 -12.72 12.73
C THR A 102 0.68 -12.37 13.58
N ALA A 103 0.69 -11.17 14.15
CA ALA A 103 1.73 -10.71 15.07
C ALA A 103 1.07 -9.84 16.15
N ASP A 104 1.41 -10.07 17.41
CA ASP A 104 0.89 -9.30 18.56
C ASP A 104 -0.65 -9.24 18.60
N ASN A 105 -1.32 -10.37 18.33
CA ASN A 105 -2.78 -10.49 18.19
C ASN A 105 -3.41 -9.63 17.07
N GLU A 106 -2.60 -9.07 16.16
CA GLU A 106 -3.07 -8.35 14.99
C GLU A 106 -2.90 -9.19 13.73
N LYS A 107 -3.98 -9.27 12.94
CA LYS A 107 -3.93 -9.78 11.58
C LYS A 107 -3.26 -8.74 10.70
N ARG A 108 -2.28 -9.14 9.91
CA ARG A 108 -1.53 -8.26 9.02
C ARG A 108 -1.36 -8.94 7.67
N LEU A 109 -1.39 -8.14 6.62
CA LEU A 109 -0.93 -8.57 5.30
C LEU A 109 0.53 -8.17 5.17
N ARG A 110 1.44 -9.13 4.95
CA ARG A 110 2.86 -8.84 4.74
C ARG A 110 3.07 -8.04 3.47
N CYS A 111 4.00 -7.09 3.52
CA CYS A 111 4.34 -6.25 2.38
C CYS A 111 4.85 -7.10 1.20
N THR A 112 4.28 -6.94 0.01
CA THR A 112 4.72 -7.67 -1.20
C THR A 112 6.16 -7.33 -1.62
N PHE A 113 6.69 -6.19 -1.18
CA PHE A 113 8.06 -5.76 -1.48
C PHE A 113 9.10 -6.23 -0.47
N ARG A 114 8.70 -6.99 0.56
CA ARG A 114 9.64 -7.59 1.49
C ARG A 114 10.17 -8.87 0.87
N ASP A 115 11.46 -8.88 0.54
CA ASP A 115 12.12 -10.08 0.06
C ASP A 115 12.23 -11.11 1.19
N GLU A 116 11.78 -12.34 0.95
CA GLU A 116 11.75 -13.39 1.99
C GLU A 116 13.15 -13.91 2.33
N HIS A 117 14.05 -13.95 1.35
CA HIS A 117 15.40 -14.50 1.52
C HIS A 117 16.35 -13.50 2.15
N THR A 118 16.49 -12.34 1.55
CA THR A 118 17.41 -11.28 1.98
C THR A 118 16.84 -10.42 3.08
N ARG A 119 15.53 -10.49 3.33
CA ARG A 119 14.82 -9.64 4.30
C ARG A 119 14.95 -8.15 3.97
N MET A 120 15.26 -7.79 2.73
CA MET A 120 15.38 -6.39 2.32
C MET A 120 14.07 -5.88 1.70
N CYS A 121 13.85 -4.56 1.77
CA CYS A 121 12.79 -3.91 1.04
C CYS A 121 13.22 -3.70 -0.42
N LEU A 122 12.53 -4.36 -1.35
CA LEU A 122 12.85 -4.34 -2.77
C LEU A 122 12.64 -2.97 -3.42
N ILE A 123 11.84 -2.09 -2.81
CA ILE A 123 11.55 -0.72 -3.25
C ILE A 123 12.11 0.34 -2.30
N HIS A 124 13.15 0.02 -1.52
CA HIS A 124 13.70 0.91 -0.47
C HIS A 124 13.91 2.38 -0.92
N PRO A 125 14.45 2.67 -2.13
CA PRO A 125 14.67 4.05 -2.59
C PRO A 125 13.39 4.86 -2.80
N VAL A 126 12.30 4.20 -3.20
CA VAL A 126 11.00 4.81 -3.55
C VAL A 126 9.89 4.44 -2.57
N ARG A 127 10.26 4.14 -1.31
CA ARG A 127 9.27 3.83 -0.27
C ARG A 127 8.26 4.97 -0.12
N PRO A 128 6.99 4.63 0.14
CA PRO A 128 5.93 5.61 0.31
C PRO A 128 6.01 6.32 1.67
N PHE A 129 5.23 7.37 1.83
CA PHE A 129 5.12 8.20 3.04
C PHE A 129 4.96 7.40 4.32
N PRO A 130 4.03 6.43 4.44
CA PRO A 130 3.89 5.67 5.68
C PRO A 130 5.19 4.99 6.11
N CYS A 131 5.94 4.42 5.17
CA CYS A 131 7.22 3.77 5.45
C CYS A 131 8.32 4.77 5.84
N ARG A 132 8.34 5.96 5.22
CA ARG A 132 9.31 7.02 5.53
C ARG A 132 9.04 7.65 6.90
N ILE A 133 7.77 7.91 7.21
CA ILE A 133 7.31 8.59 8.42
C ILE A 133 7.47 7.71 9.67
N PHE A 134 7.23 6.40 9.56
CA PHE A 134 7.23 5.46 10.69
C PHE A 134 8.57 5.40 11.44
N GLY A 135 9.67 5.76 10.79
CA GLY A 135 11.00 5.73 11.40
C GLY A 135 11.49 7.06 11.94
N LEU A 136 10.72 8.14 11.78
CA LEU A 136 11.15 9.50 12.13
C LEU A 136 11.06 9.75 13.63
N LEU A 137 11.99 10.55 14.15
CA LEU A 137 11.95 11.02 15.53
C LEU A 137 10.80 12.03 15.70
N LYS A 138 9.86 11.76 16.60
CA LYS A 138 8.74 12.65 16.89
C LYS A 138 9.08 13.64 17.99
N GLU A 139 8.25 14.67 18.13
CA GLU A 139 8.39 15.73 19.15
C GLU A 139 8.41 15.23 20.60
N ASN A 140 7.81 14.06 20.87
CA ASN A 140 7.87 13.41 22.17
C ASN A 140 9.19 12.64 22.43
N GLY A 141 10.17 12.71 21.51
CA GLY A 141 11.46 12.03 21.62
C GLY A 141 11.40 10.53 21.30
N LEU A 142 10.26 10.00 20.85
CA LEU A 142 10.08 8.59 20.53
C LEU A 142 10.07 8.34 19.02
N ARG A 143 10.26 7.06 18.66
CA ARG A 143 10.08 6.52 17.31
C ARG A 143 9.12 5.34 17.36
N GLU A 144 8.37 5.12 16.30
CA GLU A 144 7.58 3.90 16.14
C GLU A 144 8.47 2.68 15.83
N CYS A 145 9.71 2.90 15.35
CA CYS A 145 10.69 1.85 15.12
C CYS A 145 12.05 2.16 15.75
N GLU A 146 12.47 1.32 16.70
CA GLU A 146 13.80 1.39 17.34
C GLU A 146 14.96 0.99 16.41
N ASN A 147 14.65 0.37 15.26
CA ASN A 147 15.66 -0.07 14.28
C ASN A 147 15.87 0.94 13.14
N VAL A 148 15.30 2.14 13.27
CA VAL A 148 15.48 3.23 12.31
C VAL A 148 16.26 4.36 12.96
N ASN A 149 17.32 4.81 12.28
CA ASN A 149 18.19 5.89 12.75
C ASN A 149 18.27 6.99 11.71
N ASP A 150 18.27 8.25 12.15
CA ASP A 150 18.59 9.39 11.29
C ASP A 150 20.01 9.28 10.73
N LEU A 151 20.18 9.69 9.48
CA LEU A 151 21.50 9.80 8.85
C LEU A 151 22.20 11.10 9.22
N ALA A 152 21.44 12.14 9.59
CA ALA A 152 21.96 13.42 10.02
C ALA A 152 22.13 13.46 11.54
N PHE A 153 23.19 14.14 12.01
CA PHE A 153 23.42 14.39 13.44
C PHE A 153 23.55 15.91 13.69
N PRO A 154 22.81 16.50 14.64
CA PRO A 154 21.81 15.85 15.50
C PRO A 154 20.58 15.36 14.70
N ALA A 155 19.88 14.37 15.25
CA ALA A 155 18.65 13.86 14.64
C ALA A 155 17.59 14.96 14.55
N GLN A 156 16.81 14.97 13.46
CA GLN A 156 15.78 15.97 13.24
C GLN A 156 14.44 15.46 13.74
N THR A 157 13.84 16.23 14.65
CA THR A 157 12.48 16.00 15.14
C THR A 157 11.44 16.47 14.12
N VAL A 158 10.36 15.71 13.94
CA VAL A 158 9.20 16.10 13.13
C VAL A 158 7.94 16.22 13.98
N THR A 159 7.11 17.22 13.68
CA THR A 159 5.79 17.42 14.32
C THR A 159 4.70 16.76 13.49
N GLN A 160 3.57 16.44 14.14
CA GLN A 160 2.42 15.87 13.43
C GLN A 160 1.85 16.84 12.38
N ASP A 161 1.75 18.14 12.71
CA ASP A 161 1.27 19.17 11.79
C ASP A 161 2.15 19.27 10.54
N TYR A 162 3.47 19.20 10.70
CA TYR A 162 4.40 19.18 9.57
C TYR A 162 4.16 17.99 8.64
N LEU A 163 3.92 16.79 9.20
CA LEU A 163 3.63 15.59 8.43
C LEU A 163 2.28 15.66 7.72
N ILE A 164 1.28 16.32 8.33
CA ILE A 164 -0.02 16.58 7.71
C ILE A 164 0.15 17.55 6.54
N ASP A 165 0.86 18.66 6.74
CA ASP A 165 1.14 19.68 5.72
C ASP A 165 1.88 19.14 4.49
N LEU A 166 2.74 18.13 4.68
CA LEU A 166 3.39 17.44 3.57
C LEU A 166 2.39 16.56 2.79
N GLN A 167 1.56 15.80 3.50
CA GLN A 167 0.68 14.81 2.88
C GLN A 167 -0.58 15.43 2.27
N ILE A 168 -1.07 16.58 2.76
CA ILE A 168 -2.30 17.24 2.27
C ILE A 168 -2.22 17.64 0.79
N LYS A 169 -1.00 17.70 0.23
CA LYS A 169 -0.74 18.04 -1.18
C LYS A 169 -0.89 16.85 -2.14
N LEU A 170 -0.92 15.62 -1.63
CA LEU A 170 -1.05 14.41 -2.45
C LEU A 170 -2.48 14.15 -2.93
N PRO A 171 -3.53 14.31 -2.08
CA PRO A 171 -4.92 14.10 -2.49
C PRO A 171 -5.34 14.83 -3.76
N GLU A 172 -4.88 16.06 -3.98
CA GLU A 172 -5.23 16.86 -5.18
C GLU A 172 -4.87 16.17 -6.50
N ASN A 173 -3.84 15.34 -6.47
CA ASN A 173 -3.32 14.62 -7.64
C ASN A 173 -3.47 13.10 -7.49
N SER A 174 -4.28 12.67 -6.52
CA SER A 174 -4.51 11.25 -6.22
C SER A 174 -5.98 10.91 -6.33
N GLU A 175 -6.25 9.80 -7.00
CA GLU A 175 -7.58 9.20 -7.06
C GLU A 175 -8.16 8.93 -5.66
N ALA A 176 -9.48 9.02 -5.57
CA ALA A 176 -10.22 8.81 -4.34
C ALA A 176 -11.43 7.91 -4.60
N PHE A 177 -11.70 7.01 -3.68
CA PHE A 177 -12.86 6.12 -3.74
C PHE A 177 -13.62 6.15 -2.43
N GLU A 178 -14.92 5.87 -2.50
CA GLU A 178 -15.77 5.66 -1.34
C GLU A 178 -15.96 4.15 -1.15
N PRO A 179 -15.26 3.52 -0.18
CA PRO A 179 -15.34 2.07 -0.03
C PRO A 179 -16.63 1.62 0.64
N TYR A 180 -17.23 2.48 1.44
CA TYR A 180 -18.45 2.18 2.15
C TYR A 180 -19.44 3.32 1.92
N PRO A 181 -20.68 3.03 1.49
CA PRO A 181 -21.68 4.06 1.25
C PRO A 181 -21.83 4.99 2.45
N LYS A 182 -21.85 6.30 2.19
CA LYS A 182 -22.03 7.36 3.20
C LYS A 182 -20.89 7.48 4.22
N ARG A 183 -19.76 6.83 3.98
CA ARG A 183 -18.54 6.99 4.81
C ARG A 183 -17.54 7.95 4.16
N GLY A 184 -17.85 8.48 2.97
CA GLY A 184 -17.03 9.46 2.29
C GLY A 184 -15.85 8.84 1.54
N LYS A 185 -15.20 9.68 0.73
CA LYS A 185 -14.06 9.27 -0.08
C LYS A 185 -12.76 9.31 0.73
N ILE A 186 -11.90 8.33 0.49
CA ILE A 186 -10.51 8.33 0.96
C ILE A 186 -9.56 8.23 -0.23
N HIS A 187 -8.35 8.74 -0.06
CA HIS A 187 -7.32 8.80 -1.12
C HIS A 187 -6.18 7.81 -0.91
N PHE A 188 -6.17 7.09 0.22
CA PHE A 188 -5.08 6.20 0.60
C PHE A 188 -5.58 4.77 0.77
N PHE A 189 -4.96 3.85 0.05
CA PHE A 189 -5.31 2.44 0.05
C PHE A 189 -4.05 1.57 0.02
N PRO A 190 -4.10 0.32 0.50
CA PRO A 190 -2.99 -0.62 0.37
C PRO A 190 -2.50 -0.71 -1.08
N PHE A 191 -1.21 -1.00 -1.27
CA PHE A 191 -0.65 -1.17 -2.63
C PHE A 191 -1.45 -2.16 -3.49
N GLU A 192 -1.95 -3.24 -2.89
CA GLU A 192 -2.77 -4.25 -3.56
C GLU A 192 -4.07 -3.67 -4.12
N PHE A 193 -4.71 -2.73 -3.43
CA PHE A 193 -5.94 -2.11 -3.94
C PHE A 193 -5.66 -1.37 -5.25
N TRP A 194 -4.60 -0.54 -5.28
CA TRP A 194 -4.21 0.19 -6.47
C TRP A 194 -3.87 -0.76 -7.61
N PHE A 195 -3.10 -1.82 -7.31
CA PHE A 195 -2.82 -2.88 -8.28
C PHE A 195 -4.10 -3.48 -8.85
N PHE A 196 -5.06 -3.86 -8.00
CA PHE A 196 -6.33 -4.46 -8.44
C PHE A 196 -7.19 -3.48 -9.23
N ARG A 197 -7.17 -2.18 -8.91
CA ARG A 197 -7.86 -1.15 -9.70
C ARG A 197 -7.37 -1.28 -11.14
N TYR A 198 -6.07 -1.17 -11.37
CA TYR A 198 -5.54 -1.08 -12.74
C TYR A 198 -5.59 -2.41 -13.50
N VAL A 199 -5.53 -3.54 -12.79
CA VAL A 199 -5.59 -4.86 -13.43
C VAL A 199 -7.01 -5.30 -13.74
N PHE A 200 -7.97 -4.98 -12.88
CA PHE A 200 -9.38 -5.36 -13.02
C PHE A 200 -10.23 -4.15 -13.42
N SER A 201 -10.90 -3.57 -12.44
CA SER A 201 -11.71 -2.36 -12.53
C SER A 201 -11.79 -1.74 -11.13
N PRO A 202 -12.15 -0.45 -10.99
CA PRO A 202 -12.34 0.18 -9.68
C PRO A 202 -13.34 -0.56 -8.79
N GLU A 203 -14.45 -1.03 -9.35
CA GLU A 203 -15.54 -1.71 -8.65
C GLU A 203 -15.05 -3.05 -8.10
N ARG A 204 -14.32 -3.80 -8.93
CA ARG A 204 -13.74 -5.06 -8.52
C ARG A 204 -12.65 -4.86 -7.45
N ALA A 205 -11.86 -3.80 -7.55
CA ALA A 205 -10.87 -3.46 -6.54
C ALA A 205 -11.52 -3.09 -5.20
N LEU A 206 -12.61 -2.33 -5.23
CA LEU A 206 -13.41 -1.99 -4.05
C LEU A 206 -14.02 -3.23 -3.41
N GLN A 207 -14.57 -4.15 -4.20
CA GLN A 207 -15.04 -5.44 -3.68
C GLN A 207 -13.91 -6.21 -2.98
N ILE A 208 -12.75 -6.37 -3.62
CA ILE A 208 -11.61 -7.07 -3.02
C ILE A 208 -11.14 -6.35 -1.75
N TYR A 209 -11.14 -5.02 -1.73
CA TYR A 209 -10.79 -4.25 -0.54
C TYR A 209 -11.72 -4.56 0.63
N ARG A 210 -13.04 -4.52 0.41
CA ARG A 210 -14.07 -4.73 1.43
C ARG A 210 -14.11 -6.17 1.94
N ASP A 211 -14.04 -7.12 1.03
CA ASP A 211 -14.32 -8.53 1.33
C ASP A 211 -13.05 -9.31 1.70
N VAL A 212 -11.88 -8.80 1.30
CA VAL A 212 -10.59 -9.47 1.51
C VAL A 212 -9.63 -8.62 2.32
N LEU A 213 -9.24 -7.43 1.83
CA LEU A 213 -8.13 -6.68 2.44
C LEU A 213 -8.48 -6.14 3.83
N VAL A 214 -9.69 -5.59 4.02
CA VAL A 214 -10.14 -5.09 5.32
C VAL A 214 -10.25 -6.22 6.37
N PRO A 215 -10.92 -7.37 6.11
CA PRO A 215 -11.06 -8.46 7.09
C PRO A 215 -9.75 -9.17 7.49
N ILE A 216 -8.72 -9.13 6.64
CA ILE A 216 -7.42 -9.77 6.91
C ILE A 216 -6.39 -8.81 7.52
N SER A 217 -6.75 -7.55 7.75
CA SER A 217 -5.86 -6.53 8.29
C SER A 217 -6.53 -5.81 9.46
N THR A 218 -6.10 -6.15 10.67
CA THR A 218 -6.60 -5.52 11.91
C THR A 218 -6.48 -3.99 11.86
N PRO A 219 -5.38 -3.38 11.37
CA PRO A 219 -5.31 -1.93 11.20
C PRO A 219 -6.41 -1.35 10.28
N LEU A 220 -6.68 -1.99 9.15
CA LEU A 220 -7.75 -1.56 8.24
C LEU A 220 -9.13 -1.75 8.86
N THR A 221 -9.36 -2.87 9.55
CA THR A 221 -10.61 -3.11 10.28
C THR A 221 -10.85 -2.00 11.30
N LYS A 222 -9.86 -1.73 12.17
CA LYS A 222 -9.93 -0.67 13.19
C LYS A 222 -10.23 0.69 12.57
N MET A 223 -9.56 1.06 11.47
CA MET A 223 -9.77 2.35 10.79
C MET A 223 -11.24 2.61 10.46
N TRP A 224 -11.98 1.58 10.03
CA TRP A 224 -13.39 1.71 9.66
C TRP A 224 -14.36 1.53 10.83
N GLU A 225 -13.97 0.76 11.85
CA GLU A 225 -14.79 0.53 13.05
C GLU A 225 -14.69 1.63 14.09
N THR A 226 -13.68 2.51 14.01
CA THR A 226 -13.35 3.52 15.05
C THR A 226 -14.55 4.40 15.45
N ASN A 227 -15.51 4.63 14.55
CA ASN A 227 -16.68 5.47 14.83
C ASN A 227 -18.02 4.72 14.82
N GLN A 228 -18.13 3.62 14.08
CA GLN A 228 -19.36 2.85 13.87
C GLN A 228 -18.99 1.47 13.29
N PRO A 229 -19.76 0.40 13.55
CA PRO A 229 -19.53 -0.90 12.91
C PRO A 229 -19.52 -0.78 11.38
N LEU A 230 -18.83 -1.71 10.72
CA LEU A 230 -18.84 -1.79 9.26
C LEU A 230 -20.30 -1.91 8.75
N PRO A 231 -20.71 -1.12 7.76
CA PRO A 231 -22.06 -1.23 7.22
C PRO A 231 -22.25 -2.60 6.57
N LYS A 232 -23.46 -3.15 6.71
CA LYS A 232 -23.87 -4.29 5.88
C LYS A 232 -23.98 -3.79 4.45
N LEU A 233 -23.29 -4.47 3.55
CA LEU A 233 -23.33 -4.19 2.11
C LEU A 233 -24.47 -5.00 1.50
N GLU A 234 -25.33 -4.34 0.73
CA GLU A 234 -26.38 -4.96 -0.05
C GLU A 234 -25.88 -5.30 -1.46
N PRO A 235 -26.51 -6.22 -2.21
CA PRO A 235 -26.08 -6.56 -3.57
C PRO A 235 -25.92 -5.34 -4.49
N ALA A 236 -26.79 -4.33 -4.34
CA ALA A 236 -26.71 -3.07 -5.08
C ALA A 236 -25.42 -2.27 -4.81
N ASP A 237 -24.77 -2.44 -3.66
CA ASP A 237 -23.50 -1.77 -3.33
C ASP A 237 -22.28 -2.39 -4.04
N TYR A 238 -22.50 -3.44 -4.83
CA TYR A 238 -21.49 -4.08 -5.69
C TYR A 238 -21.71 -3.78 -7.17
N GLU A 239 -22.84 -3.18 -7.54
CA GLU A 239 -23.16 -2.70 -8.88
C GLU A 239 -22.76 -1.21 -8.99
N LEU A 240 -21.44 -0.95 -8.99
CA LEU A 240 -20.90 0.38 -9.30
C LEU A 240 -20.51 0.49 -10.78
#